data_AF-A0A2N3GBN0-F1
#
_entry.id   AF-A0A2N3GBN0-F1
#
_cell.length_a   1.000
_cell.length_b   1.000
_cell.length_c   1.000
_cell.angle_alpha   90.00
_cell.angle_beta   90.00
_cell.angle_gamma   90.00
#
_symmetry.space_group_name_H-M   'P 1'
#
loop_
_entity.id
_entity.type
_entity.pdbx_description
1 polymer ?
#
loop_
_entity_poly.entity_id
_entity_poly.type
_entity_poly.pdbx_seq_one_letter_code
_entity_poly.pdbx_strand_id
1 'polypeptide(L)'
;MDYTEENSPTTPTQFRLPRWAREFLVEESAARGTTRTDVVLEALGEYREKRLHERLAEGYSACADTALAEVNDWDATLADGLEREW
;
A
#
# COMPACT_ATOMS: atom_id res chain seq x y z
N MET A 1 -16.02 -6.89 -12.22
CA MET A 1 -15.19 -7.62 -11.26
C MET A 1 -15.48 -7.02 -9.90
N ASP A 2 -16.33 -7.70 -9.14
CA ASP A 2 -16.72 -7.29 -7.80
C ASP A 2 -15.66 -7.86 -6.86
N TYR A 3 -14.75 -7.02 -6.35
CA TYR A 3 -13.86 -7.41 -5.26
C TYR A 3 -14.65 -7.26 -3.97
N THR A 4 -15.64 -8.14 -3.77
CA THR A 4 -16.23 -8.30 -2.45
C THR A 4 -15.13 -8.82 -1.55
N GLU A 5 -14.56 -7.94 -0.74
CA GLU A 5 -13.84 -8.30 0.48
C GLU A 5 -14.71 -9.33 1.20
N GLU A 6 -14.28 -10.60 1.18
CA GLU A 6 -14.93 -11.64 1.95
C GLU A 6 -14.87 -11.17 3.41
N ASN A 7 -16.02 -10.70 3.90
CA ASN A 7 -16.24 -10.30 5.29
C ASN A 7 -16.27 -11.57 6.16
N SER A 8 -15.19 -12.34 6.08
CA SER A 8 -14.96 -13.53 6.88
C SER A 8 -14.90 -13.07 8.32
N PRO A 9 -15.69 -13.66 9.24
CA PRO A 9 -15.69 -13.27 10.64
C PRO A 9 -14.27 -13.39 11.19
N THR A 10 -13.65 -12.25 11.47
CA THR A 10 -12.28 -12.21 11.98
C THR A 10 -12.28 -12.74 13.40
N THR A 11 -11.54 -13.83 13.62
CA THR A 11 -11.40 -14.38 14.97
C THR A 11 -10.36 -13.56 15.74
N PRO A 12 -10.70 -13.02 16.93
CA PRO A 12 -9.74 -12.28 17.74
C PRO A 12 -8.50 -13.14 18.02
N THR A 13 -7.33 -12.62 17.68
CA THR A 13 -6.05 -13.31 17.89
C THR A 13 -5.23 -12.59 18.97
N GLN A 14 -4.66 -13.34 19.91
CA GLN A 14 -3.83 -12.79 20.98
C GLN A 14 -2.35 -12.84 20.61
N PHE A 15 -1.68 -11.70 20.67
CA PHE A 15 -0.24 -11.57 20.42
C PHE A 15 0.50 -11.20 21.70
N ARG A 16 1.70 -11.76 21.88
CA ARG A 16 2.62 -11.31 22.93
C ARG A 16 3.50 -10.19 22.38
N LEU A 17 3.32 -9.00 22.93
CA LEU A 17 4.09 -7.82 22.56
C LEU A 17 5.11 -7.46 23.65
N PRO A 18 6.28 -6.95 23.26
CA PRO A 18 7.19 -6.29 24.18
C PRO A 18 6.49 -5.18 24.97
N ARG A 19 7.01 -4.85 26.16
CA ARG A 19 6.42 -3.83 27.04
C ARG A 19 6.24 -2.49 26.32
N TRP A 20 7.29 -2.00 25.66
CA TRP A 20 7.28 -0.72 24.94
C TRP A 20 6.16 -0.64 23.90
N ALA A 21 5.91 -1.73 23.18
CA ALA A 21 4.90 -1.75 22.12
C ALA A 21 3.48 -1.67 22.70
N ARG A 22 3.25 -2.29 23.86
CA ARG A 22 1.96 -2.17 24.56
C ARG A 22 1.72 -0.77 25.08
N GLU A 23 2.75 -0.14 25.64
CA GLU A 23 2.69 1.24 26.14
C GLU A 23 2.39 2.21 24.99
N PHE A 24 3.11 2.09 23.88
CA PHE A 24 2.85 2.86 22.66
C PHE A 24 1.40 2.72 22.16
N LEU A 25 0.89 1.49 22.05
CA LEU A 25 -0.50 1.27 21.61
C LEU A 25 -1.52 1.90 22.56
N VAL A 26 -1.26 1.90 23.87
CA VAL A 26 -2.13 2.55 24.86
C VAL A 26 -2.13 4.06 24.64
N GLU A 27 -0.94 4.67 24.54
CA GLU A 27 -0.77 6.11 24.36
C GLU A 27 -1.41 6.61 23.06
N GLU A 28 -1.13 5.96 21.93
CA GLU A 28 -1.68 6.35 20.62
C GLU A 28 -3.20 6.19 20.56
N SER A 29 -3.73 5.05 21.06
CA SER A 29 -5.17 4.82 21.07
C SER A 29 -5.91 5.86 21.93
N ALA A 30 -5.32 6.26 23.07
CA ALA A 30 -5.86 7.30 23.93
C ALA A 30 -5.79 8.69 23.28
N ALA A 31 -4.67 9.03 22.66
CA ALA A 31 -4.48 10.32 21.98
C ALA A 31 -5.45 10.52 20.81
N ARG A 32 -5.74 9.44 20.06
CA ARG A 32 -6.60 9.47 18.86
C ARG A 32 -8.07 9.19 19.17
N GLY A 33 -8.40 8.74 20.38
CA GLY A 33 -9.76 8.33 20.75
C GLY A 33 -10.24 7.08 20.00
N THR A 34 -9.32 6.20 19.61
CA THR A 34 -9.59 4.96 18.86
C THR A 34 -9.25 3.73 19.70
N THR A 35 -9.48 2.52 19.17
CA THR A 35 -9.08 1.30 19.86
C THR A 35 -7.62 0.94 19.53
N ARG A 36 -6.97 0.18 20.41
CA ARG A 36 -5.63 -0.37 20.12
C ARG A 36 -5.62 -1.26 18.88
N THR A 37 -6.75 -1.94 18.61
CA THR A 37 -6.91 -2.76 17.40
C THR A 37 -6.84 -1.88 16.16
N ASP A 38 -7.51 -0.72 16.15
CA ASP A 38 -7.48 0.21 15.02
C ASP A 38 -6.06 0.69 14.74
N VAL A 39 -5.31 1.05 15.79
CA VAL A 39 -3.90 1.45 15.66
C VAL A 39 -3.04 0.33 15.07
N VAL A 40 -3.26 -0.93 15.48
CA VAL A 40 -2.54 -2.08 14.92
C VAL A 40 -2.92 -2.32 13.45
N LEU A 41 -4.21 -2.21 13.11
CA LEU A 41 -4.68 -2.40 11.73
C LEU A 41 -4.14 -1.31 10.80
N GLU A 42 -4.12 -0.06 11.24
CA GLU A 42 -3.52 1.06 10.53
C GLU A 42 -2.04 0.79 10.24
N ALA A 43 -1.26 0.46 11.28
CA ALA A 43 0.17 0.15 11.14
C ALA A 43 0.44 -1.05 10.20
N LEU A 44 -0.39 -2.09 10.25
CA LEU A 44 -0.29 -3.23 9.33
C LEU A 44 -0.67 -2.85 7.90
N GLY A 45 -1.64 -1.95 7.71
CA GLY A 45 -2.02 -1.40 6.42
C GLY A 45 -0.86 -0.64 5.78
N GLU A 46 -0.26 0.30 6.50
CA GLU A 46 0.90 1.07 6.04
C GLU A 46 2.08 0.15 5.70
N TYR A 47 2.36 -0.85 6.54
CA TYR A 47 3.42 -1.82 6.27
C TYR A 47 3.13 -2.65 5.02
N ARG A 48 1.88 -3.10 4.81
CA ARG A 48 1.46 -3.84 3.62
C ARG A 48 1.65 -2.99 2.37
N GLU A 49 1.23 -1.73 2.39
CA GLU A 49 1.36 -0.79 1.28
C GLU A 49 2.83 -0.53 0.95
N LYS A 50 3.66 -0.29 1.97
CA LYS A 50 5.11 -0.12 1.78
C LYS A 50 5.74 -1.34 1.13
N ARG A 51 5.43 -2.55 1.61
CA ARG A 51 5.94 -3.81 1.03
C ARG A 51 5.47 -4.03 -0.41
N LEU A 52 4.26 -3.59 -0.74
CA LEU A 52 3.76 -3.63 -2.12
C LEU A 52 4.58 -2.70 -3.02
N HIS A 53 4.82 -1.46 -2.60
CA HIS A 53 5.63 -0.50 -3.35
C HIS A 53 7.08 -0.97 -3.53
N GLU A 54 7.71 -1.53 -2.50
CA GLU A 54 9.06 -2.10 -2.60
C GLU A 54 9.13 -3.20 -3.67
N ARG A 55 8.15 -4.13 -3.67
CA ARG A 55 8.09 -5.20 -4.68
C ARG A 55 7.84 -4.68 -6.09
N LEU A 56 7.00 -3.66 -6.24
CA LEU A 56 6.77 -3.02 -7.54
C LEU A 56 8.05 -2.34 -8.02
N ALA A 57 8.74 -1.60 -7.17
CA ALA A 57 10.01 -0.95 -7.50
C ALA A 57 11.08 -1.96 -7.91
N GLU A 58 11.20 -3.09 -7.20
CA GLU A 58 12.07 -4.21 -7.56
C GLU A 58 11.70 -4.78 -8.94
N GLY A 59 10.40 -5.03 -9.19
CA GLY A 59 9.91 -5.55 -10.47
C GLY A 59 10.17 -4.61 -11.64
N TYR A 60 9.88 -3.31 -11.48
CA TYR A 60 10.17 -2.30 -12.50
C TYR A 60 11.68 -2.17 -12.77
N SER A 61 12.51 -2.23 -11.72
CA SER A 61 13.96 -2.18 -11.88
C SER A 61 14.49 -3.41 -12.64
N ALA A 62 13.94 -4.60 -12.37
CA ALA A 62 14.32 -5.83 -13.05
C ALA A 62 13.91 -5.84 -14.54
N CYS A 63 12.80 -5.17 -14.88
CA CYS A 63 12.29 -5.07 -16.25
C CYS A 63 12.80 -3.83 -17.01
N ALA A 64 13.59 -2.95 -16.37
CA ALA A 64 13.95 -1.64 -16.92
C ALA A 64 14.69 -1.75 -18.27
N ASP A 65 15.56 -2.74 -18.44
CA ASP A 65 16.33 -2.92 -19.68
C ASP A 65 15.48 -3.41 -20.87
N THR A 66 14.40 -4.13 -20.61
CA THR A 66 13.46 -4.61 -21.66
C THR A 66 12.29 -3.65 -21.89
N ALA A 67 11.84 -2.96 -20.85
CA ALA A 67 10.70 -2.05 -20.90
C ALA A 67 11.02 -0.70 -21.55
N LEU A 68 12.30 -0.28 -21.60
CA LEU A 68 12.69 1.00 -22.21
C LEU A 68 12.31 1.07 -23.70
N ALA A 69 12.38 -0.04 -24.44
CA ALA A 69 11.96 -0.09 -25.83
C ALA A 69 10.43 0.03 -25.99
N GLU A 70 9.66 -0.65 -25.15
CA GLU A 70 8.19 -0.55 -25.16
C GLU A 70 7.71 0.83 -24.73
N VAL A 71 8.31 1.43 -23.70
CA VAL A 71 7.95 2.79 -23.24
C VAL A 71 8.23 3.83 -24.34
N ASN A 72 9.34 3.70 -25.08
CA ASN A 72 9.65 4.58 -26.21
C ASN A 72 8.63 4.46 -27.36
N ASP A 73 8.08 3.26 -27.60
CA ASP A 73 7.03 3.06 -28.60
C ASP A 73 5.68 3.69 -28.18
N TRP A 74 5.39 3.74 -26.87
CA TRP A 74 4.18 4.39 -26.33
C TRP A 74 4.33 5.91 -26.24
N ASP A 75 5.56 6.42 -26.15
CA ASP A 75 5.86 7.86 -26.16
C ASP A 75 5.36 8.54 -27.45
N ALA A 76 5.31 7.79 -28.57
CA ALA A 76 4.83 8.27 -29.87
C ALA A 76 3.31 8.58 -29.90
N THR A 77 2.51 8.01 -28.99
CA THR A 77 1.05 8.23 -28.92
C THR A 77 0.63 9.15 -27.78
N LEU A 78 1.56 9.60 -26.92
CA LEU A 78 1.25 10.52 -25.81
C LEU A 78 0.65 11.86 -26.25
N ALA A 79 0.87 12.26 -27.51
CA ALA A 79 0.35 13.50 -28.08
C ALA A 79 -0.92 13.29 -28.93
N ASP A 80 -1.40 12.05 -29.12
CA ASP A 80 -2.62 11.80 -29.88
C ASP A 80 -3.83 12.38 -29.14
N GLY A 81 -4.51 13.35 -29.78
CA GLY A 81 -5.69 14.04 -29.24
C GLY A 81 -5.41 15.39 -28.57
N LEU A 82 -4.16 15.83 -28.47
CA LEU A 82 -3.83 17.23 -28.16
C LEU A 82 -3.87 18.04 -29.47
N GLU A 83 -5.08 18.38 -29.93
CA GLU A 83 -5.25 19.36 -31.00
C GLU A 83 -4.59 20.68 -30.56
N ARG A 84 -3.54 21.11 -31.28
CA ARG A 84 -3.03 22.47 -31.14
C ARG A 84 -4.09 23.41 -31.70
N GLU A 85 -4.93 23.94 -30.82
CA GLU A 85 -5.69 25.15 -31.14
C GLU A 85 -4.68 26.29 -31.37
N TRP A 86 -4.63 26.79 -32.61
CA TRP A 86 -3.92 28.02 -33.00
C TRP A 86 -4.95 29.14 -33.23
#